data_AF-A0A0E0EXS2-F1
#
_entry.id   AF-A0A0E0EXS2-F1
#
_cell.length_a   1.000
_cell.length_b   1.000
_cell.length_c   1.000
_cell.angle_alpha   90.00
_cell.angle_beta   90.00
_cell.angle_gamma   90.00
#
_symmetry.space_group_name_H-M   'P 1'
#
loop_
_entity.id
_entity.type
_entity.pdbx_description
1 polymer ?
#
loop_
_entity_poly.entity_id
_entity_poly.type
_entity_poly.pdbx_seq_one_letter_code
_entity_poly.pdbx_strand_id
1 'polypeptide(L)'
;MFLHNSIECFPIIAADKFGSRVAEAALKSLATHVEDNTARGIIQDVLDRMCKVIVADAANVMSSRHGSHGCFFVFSLQDLHTTKRSAVLAERLSCGRSGRSDPKNQECGFPDIFNSLVREMLQNAKDDILTLQTDDNSSLVLQTVLQLSAGDDHELNYIISILLGFDEDDTAQKKDCSGQMNVIMALLEHAAYGYLLEVIMEVAPDELRNNMLTGTLKGALFVISSHHNGNYVVEALVASARTSHQMERIWDELGSKIKELLESSQALFAAFSSNSESPESIVTHILFLENYLHQKLSWKWPLGAKMSVLGCLMLQTILQYPHQYIRPYVASFLAMDGNKILQISKDPGGSRILEAFLCSNASKTRKSRVFAKLRGHYGEIAMSPSGSLLLEKYFAANNLPCKQAIVVELLAVQTELSRTEHGFLLLKKLDVDRPPEQLRASKTSEDAGTSVPFLRNSGKRKSPENRNITSPVPANLMKQSIAELGYLAGKEELTASKQSIAELVDLAGKEKLSAVRCANF
;
A
#
# COMPACT_ATOMS: atom_id res chain seq x y z
N MET A 1 21.00 -36.01 -13.08
CA MET A 1 22.29 -36.52 -13.60
C MET A 1 23.28 -35.39 -13.90
N PHE A 2 22.94 -34.42 -14.77
CA PHE A 2 23.80 -33.26 -15.03
C PHE A 2 24.21 -32.54 -13.75
N LEU A 3 23.23 -32.08 -12.95
CA LEU A 3 23.49 -31.37 -11.69
C LEU A 3 24.40 -32.17 -10.76
N HIS A 4 24.11 -33.46 -10.54
CA HIS A 4 24.92 -34.37 -9.71
C HIS A 4 26.39 -34.44 -10.14
N ASN A 5 26.67 -34.47 -11.45
CA ASN A 5 28.05 -34.54 -11.96
C ASN A 5 28.76 -33.19 -11.97
N SER A 6 28.01 -32.09 -11.87
CA SER A 6 28.55 -30.72 -11.90
C SER A 6 28.58 -30.05 -10.51
N ILE A 7 28.30 -30.77 -9.42
CA ILE A 7 28.17 -30.20 -8.06
C ILE A 7 29.43 -29.43 -7.64
N GLU A 8 30.62 -30.04 -7.78
CA GLU A 8 31.88 -29.44 -7.32
C GLU A 8 32.24 -28.16 -8.08
N CYS A 9 31.89 -28.08 -9.36
CA CYS A 9 32.13 -26.90 -10.19
C CYS A 9 30.92 -25.96 -10.22
N PHE A 10 29.86 -26.23 -9.47
CA PHE A 10 28.60 -25.50 -9.57
C PHE A 10 28.74 -24.00 -9.25
N PRO A 11 29.48 -23.57 -8.19
CA PRO A 11 29.69 -22.14 -7.94
C PRO A 11 30.38 -21.42 -9.09
N ILE A 12 31.35 -22.08 -9.72
CA ILE A 12 32.10 -21.53 -10.87
C ILE A 12 31.18 -21.38 -12.08
N ILE A 13 30.35 -22.40 -12.34
CA ILE A 13 29.35 -22.36 -13.42
C ILE A 13 28.32 -21.26 -13.14
N ALA A 14 27.83 -21.14 -11.91
CA ALA A 14 26.85 -20.13 -11.51
C ALA A 14 27.43 -18.71 -11.59
N ALA A 15 28.71 -18.51 -11.31
CA ALA A 15 29.38 -17.21 -11.42
C ALA A 15 29.72 -16.81 -12.87
N ASP A 16 29.67 -17.73 -13.83
CA ASP A 16 29.98 -17.47 -15.24
C ASP A 16 28.82 -16.79 -15.99
N LYS A 17 29.15 -15.93 -16.96
CA LYS A 17 28.19 -15.17 -17.78
C LYS A 17 27.22 -16.06 -18.57
N PHE A 18 27.68 -17.21 -19.06
CA PHE A 18 26.87 -18.15 -19.83
C PHE A 18 26.48 -19.36 -18.98
N GLY A 19 27.39 -19.83 -18.11
CA GLY A 19 27.17 -20.92 -17.17
C GLY A 19 25.99 -20.66 -16.23
N SER A 20 25.81 -19.43 -15.76
CA SER A 20 24.66 -19.03 -14.92
C SER A 20 23.31 -19.36 -15.55
N ARG A 21 23.16 -19.16 -16.87
CA ARG A 21 21.91 -19.49 -17.59
C ARG A 21 21.70 -21.00 -17.72
N VAL A 22 22.79 -21.78 -17.79
CA VAL A 22 22.72 -23.24 -17.79
C VAL A 22 22.34 -23.75 -16.40
N ALA A 23 22.93 -23.18 -15.35
CA ALA A 23 22.56 -23.48 -13.96
C ALA A 23 21.08 -23.14 -13.69
N GLU A 24 20.63 -21.95 -14.11
CA GLU A 24 19.23 -21.53 -14.04
C GLU A 24 18.30 -22.50 -14.79
N ALA A 25 18.63 -22.88 -16.03
CA ALA A 25 17.82 -23.81 -16.80
C ALA A 25 17.74 -25.20 -16.15
N ALA A 26 18.85 -25.69 -15.59
CA ALA A 26 18.89 -26.96 -14.87
C ALA A 26 18.03 -26.93 -13.60
N LEU A 27 18.07 -25.83 -12.83
CA LEU A 27 17.23 -25.64 -11.65
C LEU A 27 15.75 -25.47 -12.01
N LYS A 28 15.42 -24.73 -13.08
CA LYS A 28 14.03 -24.63 -13.59
C LYS A 28 13.48 -25.98 -14.01
N SER A 29 14.29 -26.81 -14.67
CA SER A 29 13.90 -28.17 -14.99
C SER A 29 13.63 -28.98 -13.72
N LEU A 30 14.45 -28.82 -12.68
CA LEU A 30 14.25 -29.47 -11.39
C LEU A 30 12.93 -29.04 -10.73
N ALA A 31 12.62 -27.74 -10.77
CA ALA A 31 11.40 -27.15 -10.22
C ALA A 31 10.12 -27.82 -10.76
N THR A 32 10.09 -28.16 -12.05
CA THR A 32 8.91 -28.81 -12.67
C THR A 32 8.61 -30.22 -12.13
N HIS A 33 9.56 -30.83 -11.40
CA HIS A 33 9.44 -32.17 -10.84
C HIS A 33 9.29 -32.17 -9.30
N VAL A 34 9.19 -31.01 -8.65
CA VAL A 34 9.12 -30.89 -7.19
C VAL A 34 7.80 -31.42 -6.60
N GLU A 35 6.74 -31.42 -7.41
CA GLU A 35 5.43 -32.00 -7.04
C GLU A 35 5.39 -33.54 -7.12
N ASP A 36 6.38 -34.17 -7.75
CA ASP A 36 6.46 -35.63 -7.84
C ASP A 36 7.11 -36.22 -6.57
N ASN A 37 6.31 -36.94 -5.79
CA ASN A 37 6.74 -37.59 -4.54
C ASN A 37 7.92 -38.57 -4.72
N THR A 38 8.08 -39.16 -5.90
CA THR A 38 9.18 -40.09 -6.17
C THR A 38 10.50 -39.36 -6.49
N ALA A 39 10.41 -38.18 -7.12
CA ALA A 39 11.55 -37.34 -7.45
C ALA A 39 12.00 -36.48 -6.26
N ARG A 40 11.09 -36.14 -5.32
CA ARG A 40 11.35 -35.25 -4.18
C ARG A 40 12.58 -35.64 -3.35
N GLY A 41 12.78 -36.93 -3.07
CA GLY A 41 13.94 -37.40 -2.30
C GLY A 41 15.28 -37.23 -3.05
N ILE A 42 15.28 -37.44 -4.37
CA ILE A 42 16.47 -37.26 -5.22
C ILE A 42 16.78 -35.76 -5.37
N ILE A 43 15.74 -34.94 -5.54
CA ILE A 43 15.85 -33.49 -5.61
C ILE A 43 16.46 -32.96 -4.30
N GLN A 44 15.97 -33.41 -3.15
CA GLN A 44 16.49 -33.04 -1.83
C GLN A 44 17.98 -33.38 -1.66
N ASP A 45 18.43 -34.59 -2.02
CA ASP A 45 19.84 -34.97 -1.93
C ASP A 45 20.74 -34.13 -2.85
N VAL A 46 20.27 -33.84 -4.08
CA VAL A 46 21.01 -32.98 -5.01
C VAL A 46 21.10 -31.54 -4.49
N LEU A 47 20.00 -31.00 -3.96
CA LEU A 47 19.96 -29.66 -3.38
C LEU A 47 20.88 -29.57 -2.15
N ASP A 48 20.82 -30.52 -1.22
CA ASP A 48 21.67 -30.54 -0.02
C ASP A 48 23.18 -30.51 -0.37
N ARG A 49 23.60 -31.33 -1.35
CA ARG A 49 24.98 -31.34 -1.81
C ARG A 49 25.37 -30.04 -2.52
N MET A 50 24.48 -29.47 -3.33
CA MET A 50 24.73 -28.19 -4.00
C MET A 50 24.84 -27.05 -2.98
N CYS A 51 23.97 -27.02 -1.97
CA CYS A 51 24.00 -26.06 -0.87
C CYS A 51 25.38 -26.07 -0.19
N LYS A 52 25.89 -27.25 0.20
CA LYS A 52 27.22 -27.38 0.84
C LYS A 52 28.37 -26.76 0.04
N VAL A 53 28.33 -26.89 -1.29
CA VAL A 53 29.38 -26.31 -2.16
C VAL A 53 29.20 -24.80 -2.33
N ILE A 54 27.96 -24.30 -2.38
CA ILE A 54 27.68 -22.85 -2.44
C ILE A 54 28.10 -22.16 -1.13
N VAL A 55 27.81 -22.77 0.02
CA VAL A 55 28.14 -22.20 1.34
C VAL A 55 29.66 -22.03 1.51
N ALA A 56 30.47 -22.93 0.96
CA ALA A 56 31.92 -22.85 1.03
C ALA A 56 32.52 -21.61 0.35
N ASP A 57 31.81 -21.02 -0.63
CA ASP A 57 32.24 -19.83 -1.38
C ASP A 57 31.17 -18.72 -1.37
N ALA A 58 30.38 -18.65 -0.29
CA ALA A 58 29.16 -17.84 -0.21
C ALA A 58 29.38 -16.35 -0.53
N ALA A 59 30.41 -15.73 0.01
CA ALA A 59 30.69 -14.30 -0.19
C ALA A 59 30.96 -13.96 -1.68
N ASN A 60 31.73 -14.81 -2.39
CA ASN A 60 32.06 -14.61 -3.79
C ASN A 60 30.85 -14.90 -4.71
N VAL A 61 30.07 -15.94 -4.39
CA VAL A 61 28.87 -16.27 -5.15
C VAL A 61 27.81 -15.17 -5.01
N MET A 62 27.59 -14.66 -3.79
CA MET A 62 26.62 -13.58 -3.54
C MET A 62 27.00 -12.26 -4.21
N SER A 63 28.29 -11.89 -4.17
CA SER A 63 28.80 -10.63 -4.74
C SER A 63 28.97 -10.70 -6.27
N SER A 64 28.97 -11.91 -6.86
CA SER A 64 29.08 -12.09 -8.30
C SER A 64 27.79 -11.67 -9.01
N ARG A 65 27.91 -10.82 -10.05
CA ARG A 65 26.79 -10.40 -10.90
C ARG A 65 25.95 -11.56 -11.46
N HIS A 66 26.58 -12.69 -11.75
CA HIS A 66 25.89 -13.86 -12.30
C HIS A 66 25.64 -14.94 -11.23
N GLY A 67 26.51 -15.01 -10.22
CA GLY A 67 26.35 -15.93 -9.08
C GLY A 67 25.14 -15.59 -8.21
N SER A 68 24.85 -14.31 -8.03
CA SER A 68 23.65 -13.83 -7.36
C SER A 68 22.39 -14.43 -8.00
N HIS A 69 22.27 -14.35 -9.33
CA HIS A 69 21.19 -14.99 -10.09
C HIS A 69 21.13 -16.51 -9.89
N GLY A 70 22.26 -17.19 -9.75
CA GLY A 70 22.30 -18.61 -9.38
C GLY A 70 21.67 -18.89 -8.01
N CYS A 71 22.00 -18.10 -6.99
CA CYS A 71 21.39 -18.18 -5.65
C CYS A 71 19.89 -17.88 -5.70
N PHE A 72 19.47 -16.86 -6.46
CA PHE A 72 18.07 -16.52 -6.68
C PHE A 72 17.23 -17.72 -7.13
N PHE A 73 17.75 -18.59 -7.99
CA PHE A 73 17.01 -19.76 -8.48
C PHE A 73 16.96 -20.91 -7.48
N VAL A 74 18.01 -21.12 -6.67
CA VAL A 74 17.96 -22.08 -5.56
C VAL A 74 16.89 -21.66 -4.56
N PHE A 75 16.77 -20.36 -4.30
CA PHE A 75 15.77 -19.79 -3.39
C PHE A 75 14.36 -19.75 -3.98
N SER A 76 14.21 -19.51 -5.29
CA SER A 76 12.91 -19.53 -5.98
C SER A 76 12.24 -20.92 -6.02
N LEU A 77 12.93 -21.98 -5.60
CA LEU A 77 12.35 -23.31 -5.41
C LEU A 77 11.45 -23.41 -4.16
N GLN A 78 11.48 -22.41 -3.26
CA GLN A 78 10.58 -22.35 -2.11
C GLN A 78 9.22 -21.72 -2.41
N ASP A 79 9.17 -20.64 -3.19
CA ASP A 79 7.92 -19.93 -3.52
C ASP A 79 8.00 -19.19 -4.87
N LEU A 80 7.08 -19.51 -5.77
CA LEU A 80 7.02 -19.02 -7.17
C LEU A 80 6.30 -17.66 -7.34
N HIS A 81 6.16 -16.86 -6.28
CA HIS A 81 5.37 -15.63 -6.32
C HIS A 81 6.23 -14.36 -6.21
N THR A 82 6.91 -13.98 -7.29
CA THR A 82 7.48 -12.63 -7.40
C THR A 82 6.37 -11.60 -7.68
N THR A 83 6.02 -10.80 -6.68
CA THR A 83 5.02 -9.72 -6.80
C THR A 83 5.64 -8.46 -7.44
N LYS A 84 4.92 -7.81 -8.36
CA LYS A 84 5.41 -6.64 -9.13
C LYS A 84 5.56 -5.38 -8.24
N ARG A 85 6.60 -4.56 -8.47
CA ARG A 85 6.88 -3.26 -7.78
C ARG A 85 5.69 -2.29 -7.68
N SER A 86 4.78 -2.28 -8.65
CA SER A 86 3.59 -1.40 -8.61
C SER A 86 2.54 -1.83 -7.56
N ALA A 87 2.55 -3.10 -7.13
CA ALA A 87 1.69 -3.58 -6.06
C ALA A 87 2.24 -3.15 -4.68
N VAL A 88 3.57 -3.15 -4.52
CA VAL A 88 4.25 -2.75 -3.28
C VAL A 88 3.95 -1.29 -2.91
N LEU A 89 4.01 -0.36 -3.86
CA LEU A 89 3.68 1.05 -3.58
C LEU A 89 2.19 1.24 -3.21
N ALA A 90 1.28 0.46 -3.81
CA ALA A 90 -0.14 0.52 -3.47
C ALA A 90 -0.41 -0.07 -2.07
N GLU A 91 0.28 -1.15 -1.71
CA GLU A 91 0.26 -1.77 -0.38
C GLU A 91 0.77 -0.81 0.69
N ARG A 92 1.85 -0.06 0.39
CA ARG A 92 2.41 0.94 1.32
C ARG A 92 1.52 2.16 1.54
N LEU A 93 0.73 2.57 0.54
CA LEU A 93 -0.02 3.85 0.58
C LEU A 93 -1.51 3.72 0.93
N SER A 94 -2.15 2.53 0.85
CA SER A 94 -3.57 2.39 1.19
C SER A 94 -4.06 0.97 1.48
N CYS A 95 -4.63 0.83 2.68
CA CYS A 95 -5.96 0.27 2.94
C CYS A 95 -6.17 -1.23 2.68
N GLY A 96 -6.01 -2.02 3.75
CA GLY A 96 -7.12 -2.81 4.32
C GLY A 96 -7.90 -3.79 3.42
N ARG A 97 -7.42 -4.10 2.21
CA ARG A 97 -7.82 -5.30 1.51
C ARG A 97 -6.79 -6.34 1.86
N SER A 98 -7.06 -7.02 2.98
CA SER A 98 -6.79 -8.45 3.10
C SER A 98 -7.50 -9.18 1.96
N GLY A 99 -6.96 -9.01 0.76
CA GLY A 99 -6.99 -9.98 -0.30
C GLY A 99 -5.60 -10.60 -0.35
N ARG A 100 -5.05 -10.96 0.81
CA ARG A 100 -4.15 -12.11 0.88
C ARG A 100 -5.02 -13.20 0.26
N SER A 101 -4.76 -13.53 -1.02
CA SER A 101 -5.26 -14.77 -1.57
C SER A 101 -4.94 -15.80 -0.51
N ASP A 102 -5.97 -16.41 0.09
CA ASP A 102 -5.78 -17.47 1.07
C ASP A 102 -4.61 -18.31 0.55
N PRO A 103 -3.46 -18.34 1.25
CA PRO A 103 -2.45 -19.31 0.92
C PRO A 103 -3.14 -20.61 1.31
N LYS A 104 -3.76 -21.27 0.34
CA LYS A 104 -3.93 -22.70 0.45
C LYS A 104 -2.51 -23.20 0.64
N ASN A 105 -2.17 -23.53 1.88
CA ASN A 105 -0.96 -24.23 2.26
C ASN A 105 -0.78 -25.38 1.28
N GLN A 106 0.06 -25.14 0.29
CA GLN A 106 0.54 -26.15 -0.61
C GLN A 106 2.06 -26.05 -0.47
N GLU A 107 2.55 -26.70 0.58
CA GLU A 107 3.96 -26.86 0.91
C GLU A 107 4.67 -27.57 -0.26
N CYS A 108 5.04 -26.80 -1.28
CA CYS A 108 5.84 -27.26 -2.42
C CYS A 108 7.34 -27.01 -2.23
N GLY A 109 7.76 -26.36 -1.13
CA GLY A 109 9.17 -26.03 -0.89
C GLY A 109 9.94 -27.03 -0.02
N PHE A 110 11.25 -26.78 0.12
CA PHE A 110 12.15 -27.45 1.06
C PHE A 110 12.61 -26.46 2.16
N PRO A 111 11.76 -26.13 3.15
CA PRO A 111 12.04 -25.10 4.15
C PRO A 111 13.27 -25.41 5.00
N ASP A 112 13.46 -26.66 5.42
CA ASP A 112 14.59 -27.07 6.23
C ASP A 112 15.93 -26.88 5.50
N ILE A 113 15.99 -27.23 4.20
CA ILE A 113 17.21 -27.09 3.38
C ILE A 113 17.54 -25.62 3.18
N PHE A 114 16.52 -24.79 2.92
CA PHE A 114 16.70 -23.36 2.76
C PHE A 114 17.18 -22.70 4.05
N ASN A 115 16.55 -22.98 5.19
CA ASN A 115 16.95 -22.40 6.48
C ASN A 115 18.39 -22.82 6.82
N SER A 116 18.76 -24.10 6.59
CA SER A 116 20.15 -24.57 6.76
C SER A 116 21.11 -23.81 5.85
N LEU A 117 20.78 -23.69 4.56
CA LEU A 117 21.59 -22.98 3.58
C LEU A 117 21.81 -21.52 3.99
N VAL A 118 20.75 -20.79 4.33
CA VAL A 118 20.82 -19.38 4.74
C VAL A 118 21.67 -19.22 6.00
N ARG A 119 21.46 -20.06 7.00
CA ARG A 119 22.23 -20.05 8.26
C ARG A 119 23.71 -20.27 8.01
N GLU A 120 24.06 -21.30 7.26
CA GLU A 120 25.45 -21.62 6.96
C GLU A 120 26.10 -20.53 6.08
N MET A 121 25.38 -19.98 5.08
CA MET A 121 25.88 -18.89 4.24
C MET A 121 26.21 -17.64 5.05
N LEU A 122 25.30 -17.22 5.93
CA LEU A 122 25.49 -16.04 6.78
C LEU A 122 26.60 -16.25 7.81
N GLN A 123 26.71 -17.46 8.37
CA GLN A 123 27.77 -17.80 9.32
C GLN A 123 29.15 -17.78 8.68
N ASN A 124 29.29 -18.34 7.47
CA ASN A 124 30.55 -18.33 6.74
C ASN A 124 30.94 -16.94 6.24
N ALA A 125 29.95 -16.09 5.95
CA ALA A 125 30.16 -14.72 5.49
C ALA A 125 30.22 -13.69 6.63
N LYS A 126 30.25 -14.11 7.90
CA LYS A 126 30.10 -13.22 9.07
C LYS A 126 31.13 -12.09 9.10
N ASP A 127 32.36 -12.37 8.70
CA ASP A 127 33.45 -11.39 8.69
C ASP A 127 33.32 -10.36 7.54
N ASP A 128 32.59 -10.71 6.48
CA ASP A 128 32.42 -9.90 5.27
C ASP A 128 31.05 -9.19 5.18
N ILE A 129 30.19 -9.30 6.20
CA ILE A 129 28.80 -8.78 6.18
C ILE A 129 28.71 -7.32 5.74
N LEU A 130 29.59 -6.44 6.24
CA LEU A 130 29.57 -5.02 5.87
C LEU A 130 29.84 -4.80 4.37
N THR A 131 30.69 -5.63 3.77
CA THR A 131 30.94 -5.58 2.32
C THR A 131 29.74 -6.12 1.55
N LEU A 132 29.10 -7.19 2.03
CA LEU A 132 27.91 -7.77 1.41
C LEU A 132 26.67 -6.87 1.50
N GLN A 133 26.59 -6.02 2.52
CA GLN A 133 25.51 -5.06 2.69
C GLN A 133 25.59 -3.88 1.71
N THR A 134 26.79 -3.56 1.26
CA THR A 134 27.07 -2.41 0.40
C THR A 134 27.25 -2.78 -1.07
N ASP A 135 27.46 -4.06 -1.38
CA ASP A 135 27.45 -4.58 -2.76
C ASP A 135 26.02 -4.79 -3.30
N ASP A 136 25.81 -4.34 -4.54
CA ASP A 136 24.50 -4.35 -5.20
C ASP A 136 23.96 -5.77 -5.41
N ASN A 137 24.83 -6.75 -5.70
CA ASN A 137 24.41 -8.11 -6.02
C ASN A 137 24.09 -8.89 -4.75
N SER A 138 24.96 -8.81 -3.73
CA SER A 138 24.74 -9.49 -2.46
C SER A 138 23.56 -8.90 -1.69
N SER A 139 23.36 -7.57 -1.72
CA SER A 139 22.16 -6.94 -1.14
C SER A 139 20.87 -7.49 -1.76
N LEU A 140 20.83 -7.66 -3.08
CA LEU A 140 19.69 -8.25 -3.78
C LEU A 140 19.42 -9.71 -3.36
N VAL A 141 20.47 -10.50 -3.14
CA VAL A 141 20.36 -11.87 -2.61
C VAL A 141 19.78 -11.85 -1.19
N LEU A 142 20.30 -10.98 -0.32
CA LEU A 142 19.84 -10.83 1.06
C LEU A 142 18.39 -10.35 1.16
N GLN A 143 17.98 -9.40 0.32
CA GLN A 143 16.58 -8.94 0.22
C GLN A 143 15.64 -10.10 -0.12
N THR A 144 16.08 -11.01 -1.00
CA THR A 144 15.28 -12.16 -1.43
C THR A 144 15.16 -13.20 -0.35
N VAL A 145 16.27 -13.49 0.34
CA VAL A 145 16.28 -14.37 1.52
C VAL A 145 15.28 -13.86 2.56
N LEU A 146 15.32 -12.56 2.88
CA LEU A 146 14.38 -11.93 3.82
C LEU A 146 12.92 -12.02 3.37
N GLN A 147 12.64 -11.82 2.08
CA GLN A 147 11.29 -11.92 1.53
C GLN A 147 10.75 -13.36 1.54
N LEU A 148 11.60 -14.36 1.29
CA LEU A 148 11.21 -15.77 1.33
C LEU A 148 11.05 -16.30 2.76
N SER A 149 11.79 -15.74 3.71
CA SER A 149 11.60 -16.00 5.15
C SER A 149 10.42 -15.24 5.75
N ALA A 150 9.66 -14.47 4.96
CA ALA A 150 8.55 -13.65 5.48
C ALA A 150 7.45 -14.52 6.11
N GLY A 151 7.26 -14.38 7.42
CA GLY A 151 6.28 -15.14 8.19
C GLY A 151 6.87 -16.21 9.12
N ASP A 152 8.19 -16.48 9.03
CA ASP A 152 8.93 -17.26 10.02
C ASP A 152 9.71 -16.32 10.96
N ASP A 153 9.11 -16.01 12.11
CA ASP A 153 9.67 -15.05 13.06
C ASP A 153 11.02 -15.51 13.63
N HIS A 154 11.27 -16.83 13.75
CA HIS A 154 12.52 -17.34 14.31
C HIS A 154 13.68 -17.19 13.32
N GLU A 155 13.45 -17.51 12.05
CA GLU A 155 14.47 -17.34 11.00
C GLU A 155 14.73 -15.86 10.73
N LEU A 156 13.70 -15.02 10.67
CA LEU A 156 13.85 -13.58 10.48
C LEU A 156 14.66 -12.93 11.60
N ASN A 157 14.40 -13.30 12.87
CA ASN A 157 15.18 -12.81 14.00
C ASN A 157 16.65 -13.18 13.87
N TYR A 158 16.97 -14.41 13.48
CA TYR A 158 18.34 -14.85 13.27
C TYR A 158 19.03 -14.07 12.14
N ILE A 159 18.42 -14.02 10.95
CA ILE A 159 18.99 -13.35 9.77
C ILE A 159 19.21 -11.86 10.04
N ILE A 160 18.20 -11.17 10.57
CA ILE A 160 18.27 -9.73 10.81
C ILE A 160 19.28 -9.41 11.93
N SER A 161 19.40 -10.26 12.94
CA SER A 161 20.40 -10.08 14.01
C SER A 161 21.83 -10.10 13.47
N ILE A 162 22.13 -11.08 12.61
CA ILE A 162 23.44 -11.18 11.95
C ILE A 162 23.70 -9.96 11.06
N LEU A 163 22.73 -9.57 10.22
CA LEU A 163 22.88 -8.43 9.33
C LEU A 163 23.10 -7.12 10.11
N LEU A 164 22.32 -6.86 11.16
CA LEU A 164 22.45 -5.62 11.93
C LEU A 164 23.59 -5.65 12.96
N GLY A 165 24.31 -6.78 13.08
CA GLY A 165 25.42 -6.96 14.01
C GLY A 165 24.97 -7.00 15.48
N PHE A 166 23.74 -7.46 15.74
CA PHE A 166 23.29 -7.81 17.08
C PHE A 166 23.92 -9.17 17.45
N ASP A 167 24.64 -9.22 18.57
CA ASP A 167 25.23 -10.47 19.04
C ASP A 167 24.12 -11.38 19.59
N GLU A 168 24.23 -12.70 19.37
CA GLU A 168 23.22 -13.69 19.82
C GLU A 168 23.09 -13.74 21.36
N ASP A 169 24.05 -13.18 22.09
CA ASP A 169 24.22 -13.40 23.53
C ASP A 169 24.14 -12.14 24.43
N ASP A 170 23.82 -10.97 23.88
CA ASP A 170 23.80 -9.75 24.70
C ASP A 170 22.47 -9.56 25.44
N THR A 171 22.43 -10.16 26.63
CA THR A 171 21.86 -9.51 27.81
C THR A 171 22.24 -8.03 27.82
N ALA A 172 21.26 -7.17 27.54
CA ALA A 172 21.17 -5.81 28.08
C ALA A 172 22.50 -5.07 28.32
N GLN A 173 23.28 -4.79 27.27
CA GLN A 173 24.18 -3.65 27.31
C GLN A 173 23.97 -2.78 26.08
N LYS A 174 23.64 -1.52 26.38
CA LYS A 174 23.63 -0.41 25.44
C LYS A 174 24.99 -0.37 24.72
N LYS A 175 25.11 -1.01 23.56
CA LYS A 175 25.97 -0.45 22.50
C LYS A 175 25.50 0.99 22.32
N ASP A 176 26.42 1.94 22.47
CA ASP A 176 26.14 3.36 22.39
C ASP A 176 25.26 3.65 21.16
N CYS A 177 23.98 4.00 21.39
CA CYS A 177 23.02 4.25 20.31
C CYS A 177 23.52 5.35 19.35
N SER A 178 24.41 6.23 19.82
CA SER A 178 25.07 7.26 19.01
C SER A 178 26.09 6.69 18.00
N GLY A 179 26.82 5.64 18.36
CA GLY A 179 27.78 4.98 17.47
C GLY A 179 27.08 4.25 16.35
N GLN A 180 25.98 3.55 16.66
CA GLN A 180 25.23 2.76 15.68
C GLN A 180 24.47 3.64 14.67
N MET A 181 24.01 4.82 15.09
CA MET A 181 23.43 5.82 14.19
C MET A 181 24.43 6.26 13.11
N ASN A 182 25.67 6.57 13.50
CA ASN A 182 26.71 6.98 12.54
C ASN A 182 27.06 5.86 11.55
N VAL A 183 27.07 4.61 12.02
CA VAL A 183 27.30 3.44 11.16
C VAL A 183 26.17 3.28 10.14
N ILE A 184 24.90 3.35 10.57
CA ILE A 184 23.76 3.25 9.65
C ILE A 184 23.76 4.39 8.63
N MET A 185 24.05 5.62 9.06
CA MET A 185 24.13 6.76 8.15
C MET A 185 25.27 6.60 7.14
N ALA A 186 26.43 6.09 7.56
CA ALA A 186 27.53 5.79 6.64
C ALA A 186 27.16 4.69 5.63
N LEU A 187 26.43 3.66 6.05
CA LEU A 187 25.96 2.59 5.16
C LEU A 187 24.87 3.08 4.21
N LEU A 188 24.00 4.00 4.63
CA LEU A 188 22.92 4.55 3.80
C LEU A 188 23.42 5.35 2.59
N GLU A 189 24.69 5.79 2.58
CA GLU A 189 25.33 6.35 1.37
C GLU A 189 25.34 5.34 0.21
N HIS A 190 25.32 4.04 0.53
CA HIS A 190 25.17 2.98 -0.46
C HIS A 190 23.69 2.67 -0.71
N ALA A 191 23.24 2.87 -1.94
CA ALA A 191 21.87 2.56 -2.35
C ALA A 191 21.48 1.09 -2.07
N ALA A 192 22.42 0.16 -2.27
CA ALA A 192 22.27 -1.25 -1.96
C ALA A 192 21.80 -1.50 -0.51
N TYR A 193 22.40 -0.80 0.46
CA TYR A 193 22.02 -0.93 1.87
C TYR A 193 20.67 -0.29 2.16
N GLY A 194 20.35 0.84 1.51
CA GLY A 194 19.03 1.48 1.63
C GLY A 194 17.89 0.52 1.25
N TYR A 195 18.00 -0.16 0.12
CA TYR A 195 17.02 -1.16 -0.31
C TYR A 195 16.98 -2.40 0.60
N LEU A 196 18.13 -2.84 1.11
CA LEU A 196 18.17 -3.95 2.07
C LEU A 196 17.46 -3.59 3.37
N LEU A 197 17.76 -2.42 3.93
CA LEU A 197 17.17 -1.94 5.17
C LEU A 197 15.66 -1.70 5.04
N GLU A 198 15.21 -1.23 3.88
CA GLU A 198 13.79 -1.12 3.54
C GLU A 198 13.07 -2.47 3.65
N VAL A 199 13.62 -3.53 3.04
CA VAL A 199 13.06 -4.89 3.13
C VAL A 199 13.12 -5.42 4.57
N ILE A 200 14.21 -5.18 5.30
CA ILE A 200 14.32 -5.55 6.72
C ILE A 200 13.16 -4.95 7.53
N MET A 201 12.85 -3.66 7.36
CA MET A 201 11.75 -3.03 8.10
C MET A 201 10.39 -3.63 7.75
N GLU A 202 10.20 -3.99 6.48
CA GLU A 202 8.97 -4.57 5.96
C GLU A 202 8.69 -5.96 6.54
N VAL A 203 9.70 -6.83 6.57
CA VAL A 203 9.53 -8.24 7.00
C VAL A 203 9.76 -8.47 8.50
N ALA A 204 10.41 -7.55 9.22
CA ALA A 204 10.79 -7.75 10.62
C ALA A 204 9.61 -8.19 11.53
N PRO A 205 9.81 -9.10 12.48
CA PRO A 205 8.81 -9.39 13.51
C PRO A 205 8.50 -8.18 14.39
N ASP A 206 7.30 -8.13 14.99
CA ASP A 206 6.86 -6.97 15.78
C ASP A 206 7.75 -6.65 16.97
N GLU A 207 8.28 -7.68 17.65
CA GLU A 207 9.21 -7.54 18.78
C GLU A 207 10.54 -6.93 18.34
N LEU A 208 11.13 -7.44 17.26
CA LEU A 208 12.37 -6.92 16.71
C LEU A 208 12.22 -5.48 16.24
N ARG A 209 11.11 -5.16 15.56
CA ARG A 209 10.81 -3.78 15.13
C ARG A 209 10.69 -2.83 16.32
N ASN A 210 10.05 -3.26 17.41
CA ASN A 210 9.96 -2.46 18.64
C ASN A 210 11.34 -2.21 19.26
N ASN A 211 12.21 -3.22 19.27
CA ASN A 211 13.58 -3.10 19.76
C ASN A 211 14.39 -2.14 18.88
N MET A 212 14.25 -2.21 17.56
CA MET A 212 14.91 -1.28 16.63
C MET A 212 14.42 0.17 16.82
N LEU A 213 13.11 0.39 16.99
CA LEU A 213 12.52 1.72 17.24
C LEU A 213 12.94 2.33 18.57
N THR A 214 13.16 1.50 19.60
CA THR A 214 13.51 1.97 20.95
C THR A 214 15.02 2.07 21.19
N GLY A 215 15.82 1.32 20.42
CA GLY A 215 17.27 1.33 20.44
C GLY A 215 17.84 2.05 19.22
N THR A 216 18.16 1.27 18.18
CA THR A 216 19.00 1.67 17.04
C THR A 216 18.49 2.85 16.21
N LEU A 217 17.17 2.98 16.02
CA LEU A 217 16.57 4.05 15.20
C LEU A 217 16.09 5.24 16.03
N LYS A 218 16.14 5.16 17.36
CA LYS A 218 15.56 6.17 18.25
C LYS A 218 16.29 7.51 18.07
N GLY A 219 15.56 8.56 17.69
CA GLY A 219 16.12 9.89 17.45
C GLY A 219 16.82 10.04 16.09
N ALA A 220 16.82 8.99 15.26
CA ALA A 220 17.42 8.99 13.93
C ALA A 220 16.37 9.02 12.79
N LEU A 221 15.10 8.75 13.07
CA LEU A 221 14.03 8.66 12.06
C LEU A 221 13.93 9.94 11.24
N PHE A 222 14.05 11.13 11.84
CA PHE A 222 14.01 12.38 11.07
C PHE A 222 15.19 12.54 10.10
N VAL A 223 16.40 12.18 10.56
CA VAL A 223 17.62 12.27 9.75
C VAL A 223 17.56 11.27 8.61
N ILE A 224 17.14 10.03 8.89
CA ILE A 224 16.96 8.98 7.88
C ILE A 224 15.86 9.38 6.88
N SER A 225 14.74 9.97 7.35
CA SER A 225 13.66 10.46 6.48
C SER A 225 14.10 11.54 5.50
N SER A 226 15.11 12.34 5.88
CA SER A 226 15.65 13.41 5.03
C SER A 226 16.73 12.91 4.07
N HIS A 227 17.19 11.66 4.24
CA HIS A 227 18.21 11.05 3.41
C HIS A 227 17.62 10.47 2.12
N HIS A 228 18.33 10.61 0.99
CA HIS A 228 17.84 10.22 -0.34
C HIS A 228 17.53 8.72 -0.48
N ASN A 229 18.28 7.85 0.21
CA ASN A 229 18.01 6.41 0.30
C ASN A 229 17.22 6.03 1.57
N GLY A 230 17.32 6.85 2.63
CA GLY A 230 16.73 6.53 3.94
C GLY A 230 15.23 6.83 4.01
N ASN A 231 14.74 7.76 3.20
CA ASN A 231 13.32 8.10 3.15
C ASN A 231 12.42 6.88 2.88
N TYR A 232 12.85 5.96 1.99
CA TYR A 232 12.13 4.73 1.66
C TYR A 232 12.14 3.73 2.81
N VAL A 233 13.22 3.71 3.61
CA VAL A 233 13.29 2.89 4.84
C VAL A 233 12.24 3.34 5.84
N VAL A 234 12.09 4.65 6.05
CA VAL A 234 11.07 5.19 6.95
C VAL A 234 9.67 4.99 6.37
N GLU A 235 9.49 5.10 5.05
CA GLU A 235 8.23 4.77 4.39
C GLU A 235 7.82 3.31 4.65
N ALA A 236 8.74 2.36 4.47
CA ALA A 236 8.51 0.95 4.75
C ALA A 236 8.23 0.68 6.25
N LEU A 237 8.93 1.40 7.14
CA LEU A 237 8.70 1.32 8.58
C LEU A 237 7.30 1.83 8.98
N VAL A 238 6.85 2.95 8.40
CA VAL A 238 5.50 3.48 8.62
C VAL A 238 4.44 2.53 8.06
N ALA A 239 4.66 2.00 6.85
CA ALA A 239 3.73 1.08 6.20
C ALA A 239 3.60 -0.27 6.92
N SER A 240 4.68 -0.75 7.52
CA SER A 240 4.72 -2.02 8.27
C SER A 240 4.32 -1.89 9.74
N ALA A 241 4.05 -0.68 10.25
CA ALA A 241 3.64 -0.48 11.63
C ALA A 241 2.24 -1.06 11.91
N ARG A 242 2.18 -2.11 12.73
CA ARG A 242 0.93 -2.84 13.04
C ARG A 242 0.33 -2.46 14.39
N THR A 243 1.11 -1.86 15.28
CA THR A 243 0.69 -1.58 16.67
C THR A 243 0.62 -0.07 16.95
N SER A 244 -0.30 0.32 17.85
CA SER A 244 -0.41 1.72 18.30
C SER A 244 0.90 2.23 18.89
N HIS A 245 1.59 1.39 19.67
CA HIS A 245 2.88 1.77 20.26
C HIS A 245 3.94 2.09 19.20
N GLN A 246 4.06 1.28 18.14
CA GLN A 246 4.98 1.59 17.04
C GLN A 246 4.65 2.93 16.39
N MET A 247 3.36 3.15 16.08
CA MET A 247 2.91 4.39 15.45
C MET A 247 3.12 5.62 16.35
N GLU A 248 2.86 5.49 17.65
CA GLU A 248 3.11 6.55 18.64
C GLU A 248 4.59 6.91 18.70
N ARG A 249 5.50 5.93 18.68
CA ARG A 249 6.95 6.20 18.66
C ARG A 249 7.40 6.91 17.40
N ILE A 250 6.93 6.46 16.25
CA ILE A 250 7.22 7.11 14.97
C ILE A 250 6.67 8.55 14.98
N TRP A 251 5.45 8.74 15.49
CA TRP A 251 4.79 10.03 15.57
C TRP A 251 5.44 10.99 16.57
N ASP A 252 5.92 10.51 17.71
CA ASP A 252 6.61 11.32 18.71
C ASP A 252 7.85 12.00 18.11
N GLU A 253 8.58 11.30 17.23
CA GLU A 253 9.77 11.84 16.59
C GLU A 253 9.46 12.64 15.31
N LEU A 254 8.67 12.07 14.39
CA LEU A 254 8.41 12.69 13.10
C LEU A 254 7.31 13.75 13.17
N GLY A 255 6.31 13.60 14.04
CA GLY A 255 5.11 14.43 14.08
C GLY A 255 5.39 15.92 14.26
N SER A 256 6.28 16.27 15.20
CA SER A 256 6.72 17.66 15.41
C SER A 256 7.54 18.22 14.24
N LYS A 257 8.12 17.35 13.42
CA LYS A 257 9.02 17.66 12.31
C LYS A 257 8.39 17.46 10.93
N ILE A 258 7.10 17.11 10.86
CA ILE A 258 6.35 16.96 9.60
C ILE A 258 6.50 18.22 8.75
N LYS A 259 6.46 19.41 9.36
CA LYS A 259 6.64 20.67 8.63
C LYS A 259 8.01 20.75 7.98
N GLU A 260 9.08 20.40 8.68
CA GLU A 260 10.46 20.38 8.16
C GLU A 260 10.61 19.33 7.05
N LEU A 261 10.01 18.14 7.20
CA LEU A 261 10.00 17.11 6.17
C LEU A 261 9.24 17.56 4.92
N LEU A 262 8.09 18.21 5.10
CA LEU A 262 7.37 18.82 3.99
C LEU A 262 8.24 19.90 3.34
N GLU A 263 8.90 20.76 4.10
CA GLU A 263 9.82 21.80 3.59
C GLU A 263 10.97 21.21 2.78
N SER A 264 11.48 20.03 3.13
CA SER A 264 12.49 19.31 2.34
C SER A 264 11.97 18.93 0.95
N SER A 265 10.66 18.62 0.84
CA SER A 265 9.97 18.44 -0.44
C SER A 265 9.33 19.75 -0.88
N GLN A 266 10.09 20.56 -1.62
CA GLN A 266 9.64 21.88 -2.09
C GLN A 266 8.23 21.85 -2.72
N ALA A 267 7.88 20.77 -3.44
CA ALA A 267 6.58 20.58 -4.06
C ALA A 267 5.45 20.41 -3.05
N LEU A 268 5.62 19.54 -2.05
CA LEU A 268 4.61 19.27 -1.03
C LEU A 268 4.42 20.49 -0.12
N PHE A 269 5.51 21.08 0.37
CA PHE A 269 5.42 22.28 1.20
C PHE A 269 4.71 23.42 0.46
N ALA A 270 5.04 23.66 -0.80
CA ALA A 270 4.39 24.71 -1.56
C ALA A 270 2.87 24.44 -1.73
N ALA A 271 2.47 23.18 -1.92
CA ALA A 271 1.08 22.79 -2.13
C ALA A 271 0.23 22.92 -0.86
N PHE A 272 0.78 22.56 0.32
CA PHE A 272 0.07 22.64 1.61
C PHE A 272 0.15 24.02 2.27
N SER A 273 1.27 24.74 2.10
CA SER A 273 1.49 26.06 2.71
C SER A 273 0.97 27.21 1.86
N SER A 274 0.28 26.93 0.75
CA SER A 274 -0.36 27.99 -0.02
C SER A 274 -1.49 28.60 0.81
N ASN A 275 -1.25 29.77 1.40
CA ASN A 275 -2.29 30.68 1.90
C ASN A 275 -3.10 31.25 0.73
N SER A 276 -3.60 30.38 -0.14
CA SER A 276 -4.37 30.79 -1.30
C SER A 276 -5.70 31.34 -0.81
N GLU A 277 -6.01 32.56 -1.25
CA GLU A 277 -7.30 33.21 -1.01
C GLU A 277 -8.47 32.41 -1.63
N SER A 278 -8.19 31.46 -2.53
CA SER A 278 -9.18 30.62 -3.21
C SER A 278 -9.39 29.25 -2.54
N PRO A 279 -10.63 28.83 -2.26
CA PRO A 279 -10.95 27.51 -1.69
C PRO A 279 -10.68 26.32 -2.63
N GLU A 280 -10.41 26.54 -3.93
CA GLU A 280 -10.14 25.50 -4.93
C GLU A 280 -8.74 24.91 -4.86
N SER A 281 -7.79 25.62 -4.25
CA SER A 281 -6.36 25.45 -4.48
C SER A 281 -5.77 24.11 -4.05
N ILE A 282 -6.12 23.61 -2.85
CA ILE A 282 -5.37 22.52 -2.22
C ILE A 282 -5.35 21.24 -3.06
N VAL A 283 -6.52 20.80 -3.56
CA VAL A 283 -6.57 19.62 -4.43
C VAL A 283 -5.90 19.92 -5.76
N THR A 284 -6.06 21.12 -6.34
CA THR A 284 -5.40 21.46 -7.61
C THR A 284 -3.87 21.45 -7.53
N HIS A 285 -3.30 21.92 -6.41
CA HIS A 285 -1.86 21.93 -6.19
C HIS A 285 -1.32 20.51 -5.98
N ILE A 286 -2.06 19.67 -5.24
CA ILE A 286 -1.65 18.26 -5.01
C ILE A 286 -1.79 17.44 -6.30
N LEU A 287 -2.78 17.70 -7.16
CA LEU A 287 -2.93 17.00 -8.44
C LEU A 287 -1.73 17.23 -9.38
N PHE A 288 -1.06 18.36 -9.25
CA PHE A 288 0.03 18.79 -10.13
C PHE A 288 1.25 19.27 -9.35
N LEU A 289 1.67 18.49 -8.34
CA LEU A 289 2.78 18.84 -7.42
C LEU A 289 4.02 19.38 -8.13
N GLU A 290 4.50 18.68 -9.16
CA GLU A 290 5.70 19.04 -9.92
C GLU A 290 5.49 20.35 -10.70
N ASN A 291 4.39 20.47 -11.45
CA ASN A 291 4.10 21.66 -12.25
C ASN A 291 3.87 22.90 -11.37
N TYR A 292 3.20 22.72 -10.23
CA TYR A 292 2.92 23.80 -9.29
C TYR A 292 4.21 24.35 -8.68
N LEU A 293 5.17 23.47 -8.35
CA LEU A 293 6.47 23.89 -7.85
C LEU A 293 7.18 24.82 -8.86
N HIS A 294 7.19 24.45 -10.14
CA HIS A 294 7.86 25.23 -11.18
C HIS A 294 7.18 26.57 -11.49
N GLN A 295 5.88 26.72 -11.24
CA GLN A 295 5.08 27.89 -11.68
C GLN A 295 4.35 28.60 -10.53
N LYS A 296 4.85 28.53 -9.29
CA LYS A 296 4.16 29.03 -8.08
C LYS A 296 3.58 30.45 -8.18
N LEU A 297 4.30 31.40 -8.78
CA LEU A 297 3.86 32.82 -8.91
C LEU A 297 2.88 33.07 -10.06
N SER A 298 2.78 32.13 -11.01
CA SER A 298 1.96 32.25 -12.22
C SER A 298 1.08 31.02 -12.44
N TRP A 299 0.76 30.32 -11.35
CA TRP A 299 0.09 29.02 -11.40
C TRP A 299 -1.24 29.13 -12.14
N LYS A 300 -1.36 28.30 -13.17
CA LYS A 300 -2.60 28.12 -13.93
C LYS A 300 -2.81 26.63 -14.14
N TRP A 301 -4.08 26.23 -14.14
CA TRP A 301 -4.47 24.86 -14.38
C TRP A 301 -3.93 24.38 -15.74
N PRO A 302 -3.10 23.33 -15.78
CA PRO A 302 -2.53 22.84 -17.03
C PRO A 302 -3.55 21.96 -17.77
N LEU A 303 -4.08 22.47 -18.88
CA LEU A 303 -5.03 21.75 -19.72
C LEU A 303 -4.35 20.55 -20.41
N GLY A 304 -4.92 19.36 -20.25
CA GLY A 304 -4.43 18.13 -20.88
C GLY A 304 -3.14 17.54 -20.30
N ALA A 305 -2.56 18.14 -19.26
CA ALA A 305 -1.40 17.58 -18.59
C ALA A 305 -1.79 16.38 -17.71
N LYS A 306 -0.87 15.40 -17.63
CA LYS A 306 -1.00 14.23 -16.77
C LYS A 306 -0.88 14.64 -15.29
N MET A 307 -1.74 14.06 -14.44
CA MET A 307 -1.70 14.33 -13.01
C MET A 307 -0.56 13.57 -12.32
N SER A 308 -0.06 14.13 -11.21
CA SER A 308 1.00 13.53 -10.40
C SER A 308 0.50 12.22 -9.78
N VAL A 309 1.21 11.12 -10.03
CA VAL A 309 0.86 9.81 -9.46
C VAL A 309 0.86 9.86 -7.93
N LEU A 310 1.92 10.44 -7.34
CA LEU A 310 2.03 10.60 -5.89
C LEU A 310 0.91 11.47 -5.33
N GLY A 311 0.65 12.62 -5.96
CA GLY A 311 -0.44 13.51 -5.56
C GLY A 311 -1.82 12.83 -5.61
N CYS A 312 -2.05 12.03 -6.64
CA CYS A 312 -3.29 11.25 -6.75
C CYS A 312 -3.42 10.20 -5.65
N LEU A 313 -2.33 9.49 -5.31
CA LEU A 313 -2.35 8.49 -4.24
C LEU A 313 -2.56 9.14 -2.88
N MET A 314 -1.89 10.26 -2.60
CA MET A 314 -2.11 11.03 -1.37
C MET A 314 -3.57 11.44 -1.20
N LEU A 315 -4.20 12.01 -2.24
CA LEU A 315 -5.60 12.42 -2.18
C LEU A 315 -6.54 11.23 -1.99
N GLN A 316 -6.26 10.08 -2.62
CA GLN A 316 -7.03 8.85 -2.40
C GLN A 316 -6.96 8.39 -0.94
N THR A 317 -5.79 8.46 -0.30
CA THR A 317 -5.61 8.12 1.12
C THR A 317 -6.30 9.13 2.03
N ILE A 318 -6.08 10.43 1.80
CA ILE A 318 -6.68 11.52 2.59
C ILE A 318 -8.21 11.42 2.59
N LEU A 319 -8.83 11.11 1.45
CA LEU A 319 -10.29 11.03 1.34
C LEU A 319 -10.93 9.87 2.12
N GLN A 320 -10.15 8.91 2.61
CA GLN A 320 -10.63 7.81 3.45
C GLN A 320 -10.81 8.22 4.92
N TYR A 321 -10.22 9.34 5.36
CA TYR A 321 -10.33 9.80 6.74
C TYR A 321 -11.75 10.27 7.12
N PRO A 322 -12.07 10.34 8.42
CA PRO A 322 -13.32 10.91 8.91
C PRO A 322 -13.59 12.32 8.38
N HIS A 323 -14.88 12.68 8.31
CA HIS A 323 -15.36 13.93 7.69
C HIS A 323 -14.62 15.18 8.19
N GLN A 324 -14.24 15.23 9.47
CA GLN A 324 -13.57 16.37 10.09
C GLN A 324 -12.22 16.72 9.44
N TYR A 325 -11.44 15.73 9.01
CA TYR A 325 -10.11 15.94 8.43
C TYR A 325 -10.15 16.23 6.93
N ILE A 326 -11.21 15.77 6.25
CA ILE A 326 -11.32 15.92 4.78
C ILE A 326 -12.01 17.21 4.34
N ARG A 327 -12.52 18.04 5.27
CA ARG A 327 -13.33 19.24 4.94
C ARG A 327 -12.68 20.18 3.92
N PRO A 328 -11.38 20.52 4.02
CA PRO A 328 -10.73 21.42 3.05
C PRO A 328 -10.71 20.85 1.63
N TYR A 329 -10.44 19.55 1.50
CA TYR A 329 -10.40 18.85 0.22
C TYR A 329 -11.80 18.76 -0.42
N VAL A 330 -12.83 18.47 0.39
CA VAL A 330 -14.22 18.48 -0.08
C VAL A 330 -14.65 19.88 -0.55
N ALA A 331 -14.25 20.94 0.17
CA ALA A 331 -14.53 22.32 -0.22
C ALA A 331 -13.85 22.66 -1.55
N SER A 332 -12.60 22.21 -1.74
CA SER A 332 -11.86 22.39 -2.99
C SER A 332 -12.54 21.72 -4.19
N PHE A 333 -12.97 20.45 -4.08
CA PHE A 333 -13.78 19.81 -5.15
C PHE A 333 -15.09 20.54 -5.45
N LEU A 334 -15.75 21.09 -4.42
CA LEU A 334 -16.99 21.83 -4.60
C LEU A 334 -16.78 23.18 -5.29
N ALA A 335 -15.63 23.81 -5.07
CA ALA A 335 -15.32 25.09 -5.67
C ALA A 335 -14.87 24.95 -7.14
N MET A 336 -14.15 23.89 -7.52
CA MET A 336 -13.66 23.67 -8.91
C MET A 336 -14.74 23.77 -9.98
N ASP A 337 -14.43 24.32 -11.15
CA ASP A 337 -15.34 24.32 -12.30
C ASP A 337 -15.53 22.93 -12.93
N GLY A 338 -16.57 22.78 -13.76
CA GLY A 338 -16.90 21.52 -14.41
C GLY A 338 -15.83 21.01 -15.37
N ASN A 339 -15.10 21.90 -16.04
CA ASN A 339 -14.05 21.50 -16.99
C ASN A 339 -12.86 20.87 -16.27
N LYS A 340 -12.46 21.41 -15.11
CA LYS A 340 -11.44 20.79 -14.24
C LYS A 340 -11.86 19.41 -13.76
N ILE A 341 -13.10 19.27 -13.26
CA ILE A 341 -13.62 17.97 -12.78
C ILE A 341 -13.70 16.96 -13.94
N LEU A 342 -14.06 17.41 -15.14
CA LEU A 342 -14.07 16.58 -16.35
C LEU A 342 -12.66 16.11 -16.72
N GLN A 343 -11.64 16.97 -16.66
CA GLN A 343 -10.25 16.57 -16.89
C GLN A 343 -9.79 15.54 -15.85
N ILE A 344 -10.11 15.75 -14.56
CA ILE A 344 -9.82 14.77 -13.49
C ILE A 344 -10.47 13.42 -13.79
N SER A 345 -11.71 13.40 -14.28
CA SER A 345 -12.44 12.15 -14.54
C SER A 345 -11.86 11.29 -15.66
N LYS A 346 -11.09 11.88 -16.58
CA LYS A 346 -10.46 11.18 -17.71
C LYS A 346 -9.03 10.73 -17.39
N ASP A 347 -8.37 11.37 -16.44
CA ASP A 347 -7.01 11.00 -16.02
C ASP A 347 -7.00 9.63 -15.27
N PRO A 348 -6.03 8.74 -15.52
CA PRO A 348 -5.94 7.45 -14.82
C PRO A 348 -5.80 7.56 -13.30
N GLY A 349 -5.06 8.55 -12.78
CA GLY A 349 -4.95 8.83 -11.36
C GLY A 349 -6.12 9.67 -10.84
N GLY A 350 -6.50 10.70 -11.61
CA GLY A 350 -7.61 11.60 -11.27
C GLY A 350 -8.96 10.88 -11.09
N SER A 351 -9.28 9.95 -11.99
CA SER A 351 -10.50 9.13 -11.91
C SER A 351 -10.57 8.36 -10.59
N ARG A 352 -9.46 7.78 -10.14
CA ARG A 352 -9.37 7.07 -8.85
C ARG A 352 -9.59 7.98 -7.64
N ILE A 353 -9.20 9.25 -7.72
CA ILE A 353 -9.51 10.23 -6.68
C ILE A 353 -11.01 10.50 -6.62
N LEU A 354 -11.69 10.64 -7.77
CA LEU A 354 -13.14 10.82 -7.80
C LEU A 354 -13.86 9.56 -7.28
N GLU A 355 -13.34 8.36 -7.55
CA GLU A 355 -13.83 7.12 -6.94
C GLU A 355 -13.67 7.13 -5.42
N ALA A 356 -12.50 7.52 -4.91
CA ALA A 356 -12.25 7.64 -3.47
C ALA A 356 -13.18 8.69 -2.84
N PHE A 357 -13.39 9.83 -3.50
CA PHE A 357 -14.32 10.86 -3.07
C PHE A 357 -15.77 10.35 -3.03
N LEU A 358 -16.19 9.56 -4.02
CA LEU A 358 -17.51 8.92 -4.04
C LEU A 358 -17.70 7.97 -2.84
N CYS A 359 -16.64 7.27 -2.45
CA CYS A 359 -16.64 6.33 -1.31
C CYS A 359 -16.37 7.00 0.05
N SER A 360 -15.92 8.27 0.08
CA SER A 360 -15.53 8.98 1.30
C SER A 360 -16.67 9.23 2.30
N ASN A 361 -16.33 9.72 3.49
CA ASN A 361 -17.31 10.15 4.51
C ASN A 361 -17.98 11.51 4.21
N ALA A 362 -17.84 12.06 3.00
CA ALA A 362 -18.54 13.28 2.59
C ALA A 362 -20.07 13.05 2.50
N SER A 363 -20.86 14.10 2.78
CA SER A 363 -22.33 13.98 2.69
C SER A 363 -22.79 13.72 1.25
N LYS A 364 -23.86 12.92 1.10
CA LYS A 364 -24.45 12.58 -0.21
C LYS A 364 -24.75 13.82 -1.06
N THR A 365 -25.20 14.90 -0.44
CA THR A 365 -25.48 16.19 -1.10
C THR A 365 -24.22 16.80 -1.72
N ARG A 366 -23.09 16.81 -0.99
CA ARG A 366 -21.84 17.37 -1.50
C ARG A 366 -21.28 16.52 -2.63
N LYS A 367 -21.31 15.19 -2.49
CA LYS A 367 -20.93 14.26 -3.56
C LYS A 367 -21.75 14.51 -4.82
N SER A 368 -23.07 14.55 -4.69
CA SER A 368 -23.99 14.80 -5.81
C SER A 368 -23.71 16.13 -6.51
N ARG A 369 -23.37 17.19 -5.78
CA ARG A 369 -23.01 18.50 -6.36
C ARG A 369 -21.75 18.48 -7.21
N VAL A 370 -20.73 17.73 -6.82
CA VAL A 370 -19.49 17.60 -7.62
C VAL A 370 -19.79 16.81 -8.89
N PHE A 371 -20.43 15.65 -8.76
CA PHE A 371 -20.73 14.79 -9.92
C PHE A 371 -21.81 15.37 -10.85
N ALA A 372 -22.68 16.25 -10.37
CA ALA A 372 -23.62 16.98 -11.23
C ALA A 372 -22.90 17.87 -12.26
N LYS A 373 -21.66 18.28 -11.99
CA LYS A 373 -20.82 19.04 -12.95
C LYS A 373 -20.37 18.21 -14.15
N LEU A 374 -20.45 16.88 -14.05
CA LEU A 374 -20.11 15.95 -15.14
C LEU A 374 -21.30 15.62 -16.05
N ARG A 375 -22.51 16.09 -15.72
CA ARG A 375 -23.70 15.85 -16.53
C ARG A 375 -23.53 16.54 -17.89
N GLY A 376 -23.91 15.84 -18.96
CA GLY A 376 -23.66 16.27 -20.34
C GLY A 376 -22.32 15.80 -20.91
N HIS A 377 -21.47 15.18 -20.09
CA HIS A 377 -20.14 14.71 -20.48
C HIS A 377 -19.93 13.21 -20.21
N TYR A 378 -20.96 12.44 -19.83
CA TYR A 378 -20.79 11.02 -19.50
C TYR A 378 -20.32 10.20 -20.71
N GLY A 379 -20.81 10.52 -21.90
CA GLY A 379 -20.34 9.89 -23.15
C GLY A 379 -18.84 10.10 -23.37
N GLU A 380 -18.35 11.32 -23.18
CA GLU A 380 -16.93 11.66 -23.35
C GLU A 380 -16.03 10.99 -22.29
N ILE A 381 -16.53 10.85 -21.05
CA ILE A 381 -15.81 10.17 -19.97
C ILE A 381 -15.70 8.66 -20.25
N ALA A 382 -16.78 8.05 -20.76
CA ALA A 382 -16.84 6.62 -21.05
C ALA A 382 -15.84 6.19 -22.14
N MET A 383 -15.47 7.10 -23.04
CA MET A 383 -14.47 6.83 -24.08
C MET A 383 -13.07 6.55 -23.50
N SER A 384 -12.78 7.00 -22.27
CA SER A 384 -11.53 6.69 -21.58
C SER A 384 -11.65 5.40 -20.72
N PRO A 385 -10.63 4.51 -20.69
CA PRO A 385 -10.67 3.31 -19.86
C PRO A 385 -10.86 3.62 -18.37
N SER A 386 -10.13 4.62 -17.86
CA SER A 386 -10.23 5.13 -16.49
C SER A 386 -11.61 5.72 -16.17
N GLY A 387 -12.15 6.54 -17.08
CA GLY A 387 -13.46 7.15 -16.92
C GLY A 387 -14.60 6.13 -16.98
N SER A 388 -14.48 5.07 -17.79
CA SER A 388 -15.48 4.00 -17.85
C SER A 388 -15.66 3.30 -16.49
N LEU A 389 -14.56 3.03 -15.77
CA LEU A 389 -14.59 2.43 -14.43
C LEU A 389 -15.20 3.38 -13.39
N LEU A 390 -14.86 4.67 -13.47
CA LEU A 390 -15.46 5.70 -12.61
C LEU A 390 -16.98 5.76 -12.82
N LEU A 391 -17.45 5.73 -14.07
CA LEU A 391 -18.88 5.73 -14.40
C LEU A 391 -19.58 4.47 -13.91
N GLU A 392 -18.95 3.30 -14.01
CA GLU A 392 -19.49 2.06 -13.47
C GLU A 392 -19.75 2.19 -11.95
N LYS A 393 -18.76 2.67 -11.20
CA LYS A 393 -18.90 2.89 -9.75
C LYS A 393 -19.92 3.98 -9.42
N TYR A 394 -19.93 5.07 -10.18
CA TYR A 394 -20.89 6.14 -10.01
C TYR A 394 -22.32 5.65 -10.29
N PHE A 395 -22.53 4.86 -11.35
CA PHE A 395 -23.82 4.26 -11.66
C PHE A 395 -24.30 3.30 -10.57
N ALA A 396 -23.40 2.51 -9.97
CA ALA A 396 -23.74 1.60 -8.88
C ALA A 396 -24.20 2.36 -7.62
N ALA A 397 -23.55 3.47 -7.28
CA ALA A 397 -23.79 4.22 -6.04
C ALA A 397 -24.99 5.19 -6.05
N ASN A 398 -25.59 5.48 -7.22
CA ASN A 398 -26.59 6.55 -7.37
C ASN A 398 -28.03 6.06 -7.61
N ASN A 399 -28.97 7.00 -7.45
CA ASN A 399 -30.41 6.79 -7.62
C ASN A 399 -30.83 6.74 -9.10
N LEU A 400 -32.07 6.31 -9.33
CA LEU A 400 -32.63 6.08 -10.67
C LEU A 400 -32.53 7.29 -11.63
N PRO A 401 -32.79 8.55 -11.22
CA PRO A 401 -32.68 9.70 -12.13
C PRO A 401 -31.26 9.91 -12.66
N CYS A 402 -30.25 9.68 -11.81
CA CYS A 402 -28.85 9.78 -12.22
C CYS A 402 -28.48 8.65 -13.18
N LYS A 403 -28.90 7.41 -12.88
CA LYS A 403 -28.72 6.26 -13.78
C LYS A 403 -29.33 6.50 -15.16
N GLN A 404 -30.51 7.09 -15.22
CA GLN A 404 -31.17 7.45 -16.49
C GLN A 404 -30.37 8.48 -17.28
N ALA A 405 -29.87 9.54 -16.63
CA ALA A 405 -29.05 10.53 -17.32
C ALA A 405 -27.78 9.92 -17.93
N ILE A 406 -27.11 9.03 -17.20
CA ILE A 406 -25.94 8.30 -17.69
C ILE A 406 -26.32 7.45 -18.91
N VAL A 407 -27.37 6.61 -18.81
CA VAL A 407 -27.80 5.74 -19.92
C VAL A 407 -28.16 6.54 -21.16
N VAL A 408 -28.88 7.65 -21.02
CA VAL A 408 -29.26 8.52 -22.15
C VAL A 408 -28.03 9.09 -22.86
N GLU A 409 -27.03 9.55 -22.11
CA GLU A 409 -25.79 10.08 -22.69
C GLU A 409 -24.91 8.98 -23.31
N LEU A 410 -24.88 7.78 -22.72
CA LEU A 410 -24.13 6.64 -23.27
C LEU A 410 -24.77 6.09 -24.56
N LEU A 411 -26.10 6.09 -24.66
CA LEU A 411 -26.81 5.69 -25.88
C LEU A 411 -26.44 6.58 -27.07
N ALA A 412 -26.26 7.88 -26.85
CA ALA A 412 -25.87 8.82 -27.90
C ALA A 412 -24.48 8.51 -28.49
N VAL A 413 -23.59 7.86 -27.74
CA VAL A 413 -22.23 7.49 -28.17
C VAL A 413 -22.03 5.98 -28.33
N GLN A 414 -23.11 5.19 -28.30
CA GLN A 414 -23.04 3.72 -28.24
C GLN A 414 -22.26 3.10 -29.40
N THR A 415 -22.41 3.64 -30.61
CA THR A 415 -21.74 3.14 -31.83
C THR A 415 -20.23 3.30 -31.77
N GLU A 416 -19.74 4.33 -31.10
CA GLU A 416 -18.31 4.57 -30.92
C GLU A 416 -17.79 3.78 -29.71
N LEU A 417 -18.55 3.79 -28.61
CA LEU A 417 -18.18 3.13 -27.36
C LEU A 417 -18.09 1.60 -27.51
N SER A 418 -18.98 0.99 -28.29
CA SER A 418 -18.98 -0.45 -28.59
C SER A 418 -17.76 -0.93 -29.38
N ARG A 419 -17.04 -0.02 -30.06
CA ARG A 419 -15.79 -0.35 -30.75
C ARG A 419 -14.59 -0.45 -29.80
N THR A 420 -14.75 0.00 -28.57
CA THR A 420 -13.71 -0.07 -27.53
C THR A 420 -13.96 -1.26 -26.62
N GLU A 421 -12.89 -1.92 -26.15
CA GLU A 421 -13.01 -3.09 -25.27
C GLU A 421 -13.69 -2.73 -23.93
N HIS A 422 -13.25 -1.64 -23.29
CA HIS A 422 -13.82 -1.16 -22.04
C HIS A 422 -15.24 -0.63 -22.21
N GLY A 423 -15.53 0.05 -23.31
CA GLY A 423 -16.86 0.57 -23.60
C GLY A 423 -17.89 -0.51 -23.86
N PHE A 424 -17.52 -1.57 -24.59
CA PHE A 424 -18.37 -2.75 -24.76
C PHE A 424 -18.72 -3.40 -23.42
N LEU A 425 -17.73 -3.59 -22.54
CA LEU A 425 -17.94 -4.14 -21.20
C LEU A 425 -18.83 -3.24 -20.34
N LEU A 426 -18.64 -1.91 -20.42
CA LEU A 426 -19.45 -0.93 -19.71
C LEU A 426 -20.92 -1.01 -20.15
N LEU A 427 -21.19 -0.97 -21.46
CA LEU A 427 -22.53 -1.07 -22.03
C LEU A 427 -23.24 -2.37 -21.59
N LYS A 428 -22.52 -3.49 -21.62
CA LYS A 428 -23.02 -4.79 -21.17
C LYS A 428 -23.34 -4.80 -19.67
N LYS A 429 -22.51 -4.19 -18.84
CA LYS A 429 -22.71 -4.13 -17.38
C LYS A 429 -23.84 -3.19 -16.97
N LEU A 430 -24.00 -2.07 -17.66
CA LEU A 430 -25.07 -1.10 -17.37
C LEU A 430 -26.42 -1.50 -17.97
N ASP A 431 -26.47 -2.57 -18.76
CA ASP A 431 -27.65 -3.05 -19.49
C ASP A 431 -28.29 -1.93 -20.32
N VAL A 432 -27.44 -1.18 -21.04
CA VAL A 432 -27.83 0.03 -21.78
C VAL A 432 -28.79 -0.29 -22.94
N ASP A 433 -28.83 -1.54 -23.41
CA ASP A 433 -29.76 -2.02 -24.43
C ASP A 433 -31.20 -2.18 -23.91
N ARG A 434 -31.43 -2.12 -22.60
CA ARG A 434 -32.77 -2.18 -22.02
C ARG A 434 -33.41 -0.77 -21.97
N PRO A 435 -34.57 -0.53 -22.60
CA PRO A 435 -35.21 0.78 -22.62
C PRO A 435 -35.46 1.33 -21.19
N PRO A 436 -35.40 2.66 -20.98
CA PRO A 436 -35.57 3.29 -19.66
C PRO A 436 -36.86 2.91 -18.92
N GLU A 437 -37.90 2.50 -19.66
CA GLU A 437 -39.19 2.06 -19.13
C GLU A 437 -39.13 0.69 -18.42
N GLN A 438 -38.26 -0.23 -18.87
CA GLN A 438 -38.09 -1.56 -18.25
C GLN A 438 -37.11 -1.55 -17.06
N LEU A 439 -36.21 -0.55 -16.99
CA LEU A 439 -35.39 -0.30 -15.79
C LEU A 439 -36.24 0.06 -14.56
N ARG A 440 -37.42 0.66 -14.78
CA ARG A 440 -38.43 0.93 -13.72
C ARG A 440 -39.07 -0.37 -13.19
N ALA A 441 -39.36 -1.32 -14.08
CA ALA A 441 -39.99 -2.60 -13.74
C ALA A 441 -39.04 -3.54 -12.98
N SER A 442 -37.73 -3.47 -13.27
CA SER A 442 -36.71 -4.33 -12.65
C SER A 442 -36.42 -3.97 -11.19
N LYS A 443 -36.62 -2.70 -10.81
CA LYS A 443 -36.31 -2.19 -9.46
C LYS A 443 -37.50 -2.10 -8.52
N THR A 444 -38.71 -1.96 -9.06
CA THR A 444 -39.93 -2.10 -8.25
C THR A 444 -40.06 -3.51 -7.65
N SER A 445 -39.37 -4.51 -8.21
CA SER A 445 -39.18 -5.83 -7.60
C SER A 445 -38.00 -5.94 -6.61
N GLU A 446 -36.91 -5.18 -6.78
CA GLU A 446 -35.75 -5.23 -5.85
C GLU A 446 -36.00 -4.44 -4.55
N ASP A 447 -36.75 -3.34 -4.60
CA ASP A 447 -37.07 -2.52 -3.41
C ASP A 447 -38.28 -3.07 -2.62
N ALA A 448 -38.99 -4.09 -3.11
CA ALA A 448 -40.27 -4.56 -2.55
C ALA A 448 -40.27 -5.96 -1.93
N GLY A 449 -39.14 -6.69 -1.89
CA GLY A 449 -39.14 -8.01 -1.26
C GLY A 449 -37.78 -8.69 -1.21
N THR A 450 -37.29 -8.88 0.03
CA THR A 450 -36.55 -10.04 0.54
C THR A 450 -35.23 -10.41 -0.16
N SER A 451 -34.17 -10.51 0.66
CA SER A 451 -33.05 -11.46 0.49
C SER A 451 -33.48 -12.70 -0.30
N VAL A 452 -32.73 -13.25 -1.26
CA VAL A 452 -31.46 -14.00 -1.14
C VAL A 452 -31.05 -14.44 -2.59
N PRO A 453 -30.12 -15.38 -2.86
CA PRO A 453 -28.68 -15.54 -2.56
C PRO A 453 -27.83 -15.68 -3.85
N PHE A 454 -26.51 -15.51 -3.78
CA PHE A 454 -25.64 -16.51 -4.44
C PHE A 454 -24.24 -16.63 -3.81
N LEU A 455 -23.92 -17.90 -3.52
CA LEU A 455 -22.64 -18.50 -3.07
C LEU A 455 -22.23 -18.32 -1.60
N ARG A 456 -22.84 -19.16 -0.75
CA ARG A 456 -22.24 -19.66 0.49
C ARG A 456 -22.01 -21.16 0.34
N ASN A 457 -20.75 -21.59 0.38
CA ASN A 457 -20.39 -22.98 0.65
C ASN A 457 -19.35 -22.98 1.76
N SER A 458 -19.76 -23.31 2.99
CA SER A 458 -18.86 -23.87 4.00
C SER A 458 -19.63 -24.61 5.10
N GLY A 459 -19.34 -25.91 5.16
CA GLY A 459 -19.20 -26.77 6.33
C GLY A 459 -20.06 -26.53 7.58
N LYS A 460 -20.99 -27.47 7.80
CA LYS A 460 -21.66 -27.75 9.08
C LYS A 460 -20.65 -28.11 10.18
N ARG A 461 -20.75 -27.48 11.36
CA ARG A 461 -20.61 -28.16 12.67
C ARG A 461 -21.61 -27.56 13.67
N LYS A 462 -22.31 -28.46 14.37
CA LYS A 462 -23.41 -28.20 15.31
C LYS A 462 -22.87 -27.86 16.71
N SER A 463 -23.59 -27.05 17.46
CA SER A 463 -23.61 -27.09 18.93
C SER A 463 -25.07 -26.97 19.43
N PRO A 464 -25.41 -27.55 20.61
CA PRO A 464 -26.79 -27.84 21.00
C PRO A 464 -27.40 -26.84 22.01
N GLU A 465 -28.73 -26.90 22.10
CA GLU A 465 -29.65 -26.23 23.01
C GLU A 465 -29.35 -26.42 24.51
N ASN A 466 -29.67 -25.43 25.38
CA ASN A 466 -30.90 -25.46 26.22
C ASN A 466 -31.03 -24.28 27.23
N ARG A 467 -32.28 -23.78 27.34
CA ARG A 467 -33.10 -23.39 28.53
C ARG A 467 -32.57 -22.31 29.51
N ASN A 468 -33.19 -21.12 29.55
CA ASN A 468 -34.41 -20.66 30.26
C ASN A 468 -34.15 -20.12 31.69
N ILE A 469 -34.64 -18.91 32.01
CA ILE A 469 -35.58 -18.57 33.13
C ILE A 469 -35.70 -17.03 33.36
N THR A 470 -36.94 -16.53 33.16
CA THR A 470 -37.75 -15.46 33.84
C THR A 470 -37.37 -13.95 33.95
N SER A 471 -38.10 -13.11 33.16
CA SER A 471 -39.09 -12.04 33.53
C SER A 471 -38.73 -10.77 34.37
N PRO A 472 -39.54 -9.65 34.38
CA PRO A 472 -39.87 -8.71 33.28
C PRO A 472 -40.05 -7.18 33.67
N VAL A 473 -40.22 -6.28 32.66
CA VAL A 473 -40.96 -4.95 32.63
C VAL A 473 -40.25 -3.66 33.15
N PRO A 474 -40.55 -2.39 32.69
CA PRO A 474 -41.06 -1.81 31.42
C PRO A 474 -40.27 -0.58 30.85
N ALA A 475 -40.70 -0.11 29.66
CA ALA A 475 -40.42 1.19 29.06
C ALA A 475 -41.43 2.30 29.45
N ASN A 476 -41.00 3.58 29.55
CA ASN A 476 -41.63 4.80 28.98
C ASN A 476 -41.11 6.13 29.57
N LEU A 477 -41.30 7.21 28.78
CA LEU A 477 -41.16 8.68 29.03
C LEU A 477 -39.75 9.26 28.67
N MET A 478 -39.57 10.32 27.88
CA MET A 478 -40.48 11.37 27.39
C MET A 478 -39.82 12.09 26.18
N LYS A 479 -40.60 12.46 25.17
CA LYS A 479 -40.26 13.47 24.14
C LYS A 479 -40.72 14.86 24.60
N GLN A 480 -40.08 15.89 24.03
CA GLN A 480 -40.48 17.31 23.89
C GLN A 480 -40.13 18.30 25.02
N SER A 481 -39.21 19.22 24.70
CA SER A 481 -39.56 20.64 24.48
C SER A 481 -38.46 21.37 23.70
N ILE A 482 -38.86 22.00 22.60
CA ILE A 482 -38.14 23.03 21.83
C ILE A 482 -38.62 24.36 22.39
N ALA A 483 -37.72 25.25 22.78
CA ALA A 483 -37.83 26.72 22.70
C ALA A 483 -36.91 27.38 23.73
N GLU A 484 -35.69 27.73 23.32
CA GLU A 484 -35.03 28.98 23.71
C GLU A 484 -33.69 29.09 22.94
N LEU A 485 -33.34 30.31 22.57
CA LEU A 485 -32.12 30.74 21.85
C LEU A 485 -32.18 30.74 20.32
N GLY A 486 -33.21 31.41 19.79
CA GLY A 486 -33.07 32.22 18.58
C GLY A 486 -33.20 33.70 18.94
N TYR A 487 -32.10 34.42 19.11
CA TYR A 487 -31.95 35.84 18.75
C TYR A 487 -30.51 36.28 19.01
N LEU A 488 -29.75 36.53 17.94
CA LEU A 488 -28.88 37.70 17.71
C LEU A 488 -28.08 37.44 16.43
N ALA A 489 -28.69 37.81 15.31
CA ALA A 489 -27.97 38.10 14.08
C ALA A 489 -27.42 39.53 14.18
N GLY A 490 -26.14 39.73 13.88
CA GLY A 490 -25.61 41.06 13.59
C GLY A 490 -24.11 41.20 13.81
N LYS A 491 -23.38 41.22 12.68
CA LYS A 491 -22.01 41.75 12.48
C LYS A 491 -20.87 41.05 13.23
N GLU A 492 -20.06 40.32 12.47
CA GLU A 492 -18.62 40.63 12.31
C GLU A 492 -18.06 39.74 11.20
N GLU A 493 -18.11 40.29 10.00
CA GLU A 493 -17.19 39.96 8.92
C GLU A 493 -15.87 40.66 9.24
N LEU A 494 -14.74 40.05 8.85
CA LEU A 494 -13.36 40.55 8.96
C LEU A 494 -12.60 40.21 10.28
N THR A 495 -12.12 38.95 10.40
CA THR A 495 -10.81 38.56 11.00
C THR A 495 -10.73 37.04 11.24
N ALA A 496 -10.79 36.22 10.19
CA ALA A 496 -10.54 34.78 10.31
C ALA A 496 -9.78 34.25 9.09
N SER A 497 -8.48 34.57 9.01
CA SER A 497 -7.57 33.91 8.06
C SER A 497 -6.17 33.70 8.64
N LYS A 498 -6.06 33.50 9.96
CA LYS A 498 -4.78 33.23 10.63
C LYS A 498 -4.92 32.14 11.69
N GLN A 499 -5.24 30.92 11.29
CA GLN A 499 -5.05 29.71 12.11
C GLN A 499 -5.42 28.49 11.26
N SER A 500 -4.45 27.77 10.71
CA SER A 500 -4.74 26.50 10.01
C SER A 500 -3.66 25.43 10.11
N ILE A 501 -2.70 25.54 11.02
CA ILE A 501 -1.72 24.46 11.26
C ILE A 501 -1.59 24.16 12.75
N ALA A 502 -1.61 25.19 13.61
CA ALA A 502 -1.54 25.01 15.06
C ALA A 502 -2.73 24.23 15.65
N GLU A 503 -3.96 24.41 15.14
CA GLU A 503 -5.13 23.67 15.65
C GLU A 503 -5.15 22.19 15.25
N LEU A 504 -4.52 21.81 14.13
CA LEU A 504 -4.39 20.39 13.74
C LEU A 504 -3.41 19.64 14.65
N VAL A 505 -2.38 20.34 15.15
CA VAL A 505 -1.40 19.80 16.11
C VAL A 505 -2.01 19.77 17.52
N ASP A 506 -2.80 20.79 17.90
CA ASP A 506 -3.37 20.89 19.25
C ASP A 506 -4.59 19.98 19.47
N LEU A 507 -5.35 19.65 18.41
CA LEU A 507 -6.43 18.65 18.46
C LEU A 507 -5.91 17.21 18.51
N ALA A 508 -4.77 16.92 17.88
CA ALA A 508 -4.11 15.61 17.98
C ALA A 508 -3.54 15.34 19.39
N GLY A 509 -3.16 16.40 20.12
CA GLY A 509 -2.69 16.29 21.51
C GLY A 509 -3.79 16.02 22.55
N LYS A 510 -5.06 16.32 22.24
CA LYS A 510 -6.18 16.25 23.20
C LYS A 510 -7.04 14.98 23.11
N GLU A 511 -6.92 14.16 22.07
CA GLU A 511 -7.72 12.93 21.89
C GLU A 511 -7.05 11.61 22.34
N LYS A 512 -6.01 11.67 23.20
CA LYS A 512 -5.36 10.47 23.79
C LYS A 512 -6.25 9.56 24.67
N LEU A 513 -7.58 9.71 24.67
CA LEU A 513 -8.48 8.98 25.58
C LEU A 513 -9.83 8.49 25.02
N SER A 514 -10.10 8.46 23.70
CA SER A 514 -11.43 7.92 23.25
C SER A 514 -11.53 7.14 21.93
N ALA A 515 -10.46 6.89 21.17
CA ALA A 515 -10.55 6.11 19.93
C ALA A 515 -10.16 4.62 20.10
N VAL A 516 -10.71 3.95 21.11
CA VAL A 516 -10.69 2.47 21.22
C VAL A 516 -12.10 1.98 20.97
N ARG A 517 -12.43 1.73 19.69
CA ARG A 517 -13.50 0.86 19.14
C ARG A 517 -13.89 1.33 17.74
N CYS A 518 -13.18 0.87 16.72
CA CYS A 518 -13.69 0.70 15.35
C CYS A 518 -12.70 -0.15 14.55
N ALA A 519 -12.50 -1.40 15.00
CA ALA A 519 -11.98 -2.48 14.18
C ALA A 519 -12.93 -3.66 14.39
N ASN A 520 -13.94 -3.74 13.52
CA ASN A 520 -14.77 -4.89 13.18
C ASN A 520 -15.96 -4.36 12.39
N PHE A 521 -15.81 -4.27 11.06
CA PHE A 521 -16.80 -4.68 10.06
C PHE A 521 -16.20 -4.60 8.65
#